data_AF-A0A9Y1FKU3-F1
#
_entry.id   AF-A0A9Y1FKU3-F1
#
_cell.length_a   1.000
_cell.length_b   1.000
_cell.length_c   1.000
_cell.angle_alpha   90.00
_cell.angle_beta   90.00
_cell.angle_gamma   90.00
#
_symmetry.space_group_name_H-M   'P 1'
#
loop_
_entity.id
_entity.type
_entity.pdbx_description
1 polymer ?
#
loop_
_entity_poly.entity_id
_entity_poly.type
_entity_poly.pdbx_seq_one_letter_code
_entity_poly.pdbx_strand_id
1 'polypeptide(L)'
;MNSETEPLVLRDLIRLEGRSKHVYSLYSFIVVILLTFLLYVVPDYYFLEEITYSTAFSILKLYQFNVRYDGLFIDTSPAIEGSFIGSIIDFFAKFDFHNGQSPVIKAITVNKRFAIVRACTAMQAGALLMALIIVTPAKPWDKVKATSFTILALVLTNFLRIALIVGMTVTLMVDYGTTYDAAWMWSHDVLGKPIGFFGTILFAFIIEGQNVPILNTVSLWIDSLLDLFSSKKDSKKETKKRD
;
A
#
# COMPACT_ATOMS: atom_id res chain seq x y z
N MET A 1 -31.72 39.27 0.21
CA MET A 1 -30.49 38.82 0.92
C MET A 1 -30.25 37.38 0.50
N ASN A 2 -29.51 37.19 -0.60
CA ASN A 2 -29.10 35.86 -1.05
C ASN A 2 -27.76 35.57 -0.39
N SER A 3 -27.74 34.59 0.53
CA SER A 3 -26.48 34.04 1.03
C SER A 3 -25.87 33.20 -0.08
N GLU A 4 -24.99 33.82 -0.87
CA GLU A 4 -24.10 33.08 -1.73
C GLU A 4 -23.23 32.20 -0.83
N THR A 5 -23.46 30.89 -0.90
CA THR A 5 -22.54 29.88 -0.39
C THR A 5 -21.22 30.07 -1.12
N GLU A 6 -20.30 30.79 -0.49
CA GLU A 6 -18.93 30.93 -0.99
C GLU A 6 -18.37 29.53 -1.26
N PRO A 7 -17.94 29.23 -2.51
CA PRO A 7 -17.26 27.99 -2.79
C PRO A 7 -16.02 27.95 -1.90
N LEU A 8 -15.82 26.85 -1.18
CA LEU A 8 -14.61 26.57 -0.40
C LEU A 8 -13.39 26.79 -1.30
N VAL A 9 -12.83 28.00 -1.22
CA VAL A 9 -11.57 28.36 -1.84
C VAL A 9 -10.56 27.37 -1.30
N LEU A 10 -9.76 26.81 -2.20
CA LEU A 10 -8.65 25.88 -1.97
C LEU A 10 -7.63 26.54 -1.01
N ARG A 11 -8.00 26.69 0.28
CA ARG A 11 -7.17 27.33 1.29
C ARG A 11 -6.03 26.38 1.58
N ASP A 12 -4.82 26.90 1.44
CA ASP A 12 -3.58 26.27 1.86
C ASP A 12 -3.79 25.49 3.15
N LEU A 13 -3.71 24.16 3.06
CA LEU A 13 -3.66 23.26 4.21
C LEU A 13 -2.59 23.72 5.23
N ILE A 14 -1.54 24.37 4.73
CA ILE A 14 -0.43 24.97 5.48
C ILE A 14 -0.89 26.08 6.45
N ARG A 15 -2.05 26.71 6.22
CA ARG A 15 -2.57 27.81 7.06
C ARG A 15 -3.58 27.36 8.13
N LEU A 16 -3.80 26.06 8.30
CA LEU A 16 -4.68 25.55 9.36
C LEU A 16 -3.94 25.63 10.71
N GLU A 17 -4.42 26.47 11.62
CA GLU A 17 -3.85 26.65 12.96
C GLU A 17 -4.82 26.23 14.08
N GLY A 18 -4.28 25.76 15.21
CA GLY A 18 -5.03 25.47 16.43
C GLY A 18 -6.05 24.33 16.28
N ARG A 19 -7.26 24.52 16.82
CA ARG A 19 -8.28 23.45 16.91
C ARG A 19 -8.76 22.93 15.55
N SER A 20 -8.81 23.78 14.52
CA SER A 20 -9.26 23.39 13.18
C SER A 20 -8.26 22.46 12.48
N LYS A 21 -6.95 22.68 12.70
CA LYS A 21 -5.87 21.77 12.28
C LYS A 21 -6.06 20.37 12.84
N HIS A 22 -6.26 20.25 14.16
CA HIS A 22 -6.43 18.95 14.81
C HIS A 22 -7.71 18.23 14.40
N VAL A 23 -8.82 18.97 14.26
CA VAL A 23 -10.10 18.39 13.81
C VAL A 23 -10.00 17.89 12.37
N TYR A 24 -9.43 18.71 11.46
CA TYR A 24 -9.21 18.28 10.08
C TYR A 24 -8.26 17.09 9.99
N SER A 25 -7.16 17.12 10.73
CA SER A 25 -6.16 16.04 10.81
C SER A 25 -6.79 14.73 11.29
N LEU A 26 -7.55 14.76 12.38
CA LEU A 26 -8.25 13.58 12.90
C LEU A 26 -9.32 13.07 11.93
N TYR A 27 -10.14 13.97 11.38
CA TYR A 27 -11.18 13.60 10.42
C TYR A 27 -10.59 12.96 9.16
N SER A 28 -9.60 13.63 8.55
CA SER A 28 -8.93 13.13 7.36
C SER A 28 -8.25 11.78 7.61
N PHE A 29 -7.58 11.62 8.74
CA PHE A 29 -6.96 10.36 9.14
C PHE A 29 -7.98 9.21 9.28
N ILE A 30 -9.10 9.45 9.97
CA ILE A 30 -10.18 8.46 10.14
C ILE A 30 -10.80 8.11 8.78
N VAL A 31 -11.10 9.11 7.96
CA VAL A 31 -11.67 8.88 6.63
C VAL A 31 -10.70 8.10 5.75
N VAL A 32 -9.40 8.37 5.81
CA VAL A 32 -8.40 7.58 5.07
C VAL A 32 -8.37 6.13 5.56
N ILE A 33 -8.39 5.87 6.86
CA ILE A 33 -8.45 4.50 7.39
C ILE A 33 -9.72 3.79 6.94
N LEU A 34 -10.88 4.43 7.07
CA LEU A 34 -12.16 3.85 6.69
C LEU A 34 -12.23 3.59 5.18
N LEU A 35 -11.80 4.54 4.36
CA LEU A 35 -11.75 4.37 2.91
C LEU A 35 -10.72 3.31 2.51
N THR A 36 -9.57 3.25 3.16
CA THR A 36 -8.59 2.19 2.90
C THR A 36 -9.15 0.83 3.27
N PHE A 37 -9.85 0.71 4.40
CA PHE A 37 -10.52 -0.52 4.81
C PHE A 37 -11.65 -0.89 3.86
N LEU A 38 -12.50 0.06 3.47
CA LEU A 38 -13.56 -0.16 2.49
C LEU A 38 -12.98 -0.52 1.12
N LEU A 39 -11.94 0.15 0.65
CA LEU A 39 -11.23 -0.19 -0.58
C LEU A 39 -10.44 -1.49 -0.45
N TYR A 40 -10.13 -1.97 0.74
CA TYR A 40 -9.47 -3.26 0.91
C TYR A 40 -10.50 -4.41 0.96
N VAL A 41 -11.66 -4.17 1.56
CA VAL A 41 -12.72 -5.16 1.76
C VAL A 41 -13.66 -5.21 0.55
N VAL A 42 -14.06 -4.08 -0.03
CA VAL A 42 -15.21 -3.99 -0.95
C VAL A 42 -14.88 -4.17 -2.43
N PRO A 43 -13.69 -3.87 -2.98
CA PRO A 43 -13.42 -4.17 -4.37
C PRO A 43 -12.95 -5.61 -4.48
N ASP A 44 -13.67 -6.36 -5.30
CA ASP A 44 -13.22 -7.58 -5.93
C ASP A 44 -12.01 -7.22 -6.84
N TYR A 45 -10.83 -7.06 -6.24
CA TYR A 45 -9.57 -6.82 -6.95
C TYR A 45 -9.13 -8.01 -7.81
N TYR A 46 -9.98 -9.05 -7.94
CA TYR A 46 -9.79 -10.19 -8.84
C TYR A 46 -9.43 -9.77 -10.26
N PHE A 47 -10.04 -8.69 -10.78
CA PHE A 47 -9.69 -8.18 -12.11
C PHE A 47 -8.24 -7.72 -12.19
N LEU A 48 -7.77 -6.97 -11.17
CA LEU A 48 -6.38 -6.54 -11.11
C LEU A 48 -5.44 -7.70 -10.81
N GLU A 49 -5.82 -8.63 -9.95
CA GLU A 49 -5.08 -9.84 -9.61
C GLU A 49 -4.90 -10.75 -10.83
N GLU A 50 -5.97 -11.05 -11.57
CA GLU A 50 -5.95 -11.86 -12.78
C GLU A 50 -5.13 -11.20 -13.89
N ILE A 51 -5.32 -9.89 -14.13
CA ILE A 51 -4.51 -9.15 -15.09
C ILE A 51 -3.04 -9.14 -14.67
N THR A 52 -2.77 -8.92 -13.39
CA THR A 52 -1.41 -8.90 -12.83
C THR A 52 -0.73 -10.23 -12.95
N TYR A 53 -1.44 -11.30 -12.58
CA TYR A 53 -0.99 -12.67 -12.71
C TYR A 53 -0.73 -13.04 -14.17
N SER A 54 -1.70 -12.81 -15.05
CA SER A 54 -1.63 -13.14 -16.48
C SER A 54 -0.50 -12.38 -17.19
N THR A 55 -0.32 -11.11 -16.87
CA THR A 55 0.73 -10.28 -17.44
C THR A 55 2.11 -10.67 -16.91
N ALA A 56 2.27 -10.88 -15.60
CA ALA A 56 3.52 -11.35 -15.03
C ALA A 56 3.92 -12.72 -15.61
N PHE A 57 2.96 -13.62 -15.78
CA PHE A 57 3.16 -14.90 -16.44
C PHE A 57 3.64 -14.76 -17.89
N SER A 58 3.06 -13.81 -18.62
CA SER A 58 3.44 -13.51 -20.02
C SER A 58 4.85 -12.93 -20.11
N ILE A 59 5.22 -12.04 -19.18
CA ILE A 59 6.58 -11.49 -19.08
C ILE A 59 7.59 -12.60 -18.77
N LEU A 60 7.31 -13.46 -17.80
CA LEU A 60 8.21 -14.58 -17.46
C LEU A 60 8.41 -15.53 -18.65
N LYS A 61 7.34 -15.82 -19.40
CA LYS A 61 7.45 -16.59 -20.65
C LYS A 61 8.28 -15.87 -21.72
N LEU A 62 8.14 -14.54 -21.85
CA LEU A 62 8.93 -13.74 -22.79
C LEU A 62 10.43 -13.83 -22.49
N TYR A 63 10.80 -13.82 -21.20
CA TYR A 63 12.17 -14.04 -20.73
C TYR A 63 12.58 -15.52 -20.70
N GLN A 64 11.84 -16.41 -21.39
CA GLN A 64 12.09 -17.84 -21.50
C GLN A 64 12.09 -18.63 -20.17
N PHE A 65 11.49 -18.09 -19.12
CA PHE A 65 11.24 -18.86 -17.90
C PHE A 65 10.11 -19.87 -18.16
N ASN A 66 10.39 -21.15 -17.89
CA ASN A 66 9.42 -22.22 -18.10
C ASN A 66 8.45 -22.26 -16.90
N VAL A 67 7.34 -21.52 -17.00
CA VAL A 67 6.36 -21.33 -15.91
C VAL A 67 4.97 -21.85 -16.29
N ARG A 68 4.19 -22.32 -15.30
CA ARG A 68 2.77 -22.69 -15.45
C ARG A 68 1.90 -22.19 -14.27
N TYR A 69 0.61 -22.04 -14.51
CA TYR A 69 -0.38 -21.87 -13.44
C TYR A 69 -0.47 -23.15 -12.60
N ASP A 70 -0.54 -23.02 -11.28
CA ASP A 70 -0.63 -24.17 -10.36
C ASP A 70 -1.69 -23.99 -9.27
N GLY A 71 -2.80 -23.33 -9.61
CA GLY A 71 -3.98 -23.17 -8.73
C GLY A 71 -3.85 -22.04 -7.71
N LEU A 72 -4.58 -22.18 -6.59
CA LEU A 72 -4.56 -21.27 -5.45
C LEU A 72 -3.71 -21.87 -4.31
N PHE A 73 -2.86 -21.05 -3.70
CA PHE A 73 -2.14 -21.37 -2.46
C PHE A 73 -2.85 -20.70 -1.31
N ILE A 74 -3.15 -21.47 -0.26
CA ILE A 74 -3.65 -20.94 0.99
C ILE A 74 -2.42 -20.60 1.83
N ASP A 75 -2.20 -19.31 2.11
CA ASP A 75 -1.15 -18.88 3.00
C ASP A 75 -1.58 -19.10 4.45
N THR A 76 -1.65 -20.36 4.88
CA THR A 76 -1.81 -20.70 6.30
C THR A 76 -0.46 -20.52 6.96
N SER A 77 -0.08 -19.28 7.29
CA SER A 77 1.12 -19.05 8.09
C SER A 77 0.89 -19.58 9.50
N PRO A 78 1.57 -20.64 9.96
CA PRO A 78 1.44 -21.15 11.32
C PRO A 78 2.20 -20.27 12.34
N ALA A 79 2.88 -19.21 11.87
CA ALA A 79 3.95 -18.54 12.61
C ALA A 79 3.49 -17.51 13.66
N ILE A 80 2.18 -17.31 13.84
CA ILE A 80 1.66 -16.36 14.83
C ILE A 80 0.49 -16.96 15.64
N GLU A 81 0.56 -18.25 15.95
CA GLU A 81 -0.33 -18.84 16.96
C GLU A 81 0.05 -18.29 18.35
N GLY A 82 -0.82 -17.45 18.93
CA GLY A 82 -0.77 -17.06 20.34
C GLY A 82 -0.36 -15.62 20.66
N SER A 83 -0.03 -14.77 19.68
CA SER A 83 0.20 -13.33 19.94
C SER A 83 -1.05 -12.50 19.67
N PHE A 84 -1.24 -11.41 20.43
CA PHE A 84 -2.32 -10.43 20.21
C PHE A 84 -2.31 -9.87 18.77
N ILE A 85 -1.11 -9.66 18.22
CA ILE A 85 -0.91 -9.22 16.83
C ILE A 85 -1.37 -10.33 15.86
N GLY A 86 -1.06 -11.60 16.15
CA GLY A 86 -1.55 -12.74 15.38
C GLY A 86 -3.07 -12.85 15.35
N SER A 87 -3.73 -12.60 16.48
CA SER A 87 -5.19 -12.59 16.56
C SER A 87 -5.82 -11.44 15.77
N ILE A 88 -5.17 -10.27 15.73
CA ILE A 88 -5.61 -9.13 14.92
C ILE A 88 -5.40 -9.42 13.43
N ILE A 89 -4.25 -9.96 13.04
CA ILE A 89 -3.95 -10.35 11.65
C ILE A 89 -4.93 -11.42 11.18
N ASP A 90 -5.18 -12.45 11.99
CA ASP A 90 -6.11 -13.54 11.68
C ASP A 90 -7.57 -13.03 11.64
N PHE A 91 -7.94 -12.08 12.50
CA PHE A 91 -9.22 -11.37 12.40
C PHE A 91 -9.35 -10.62 11.07
N PHE A 92 -8.35 -9.83 10.67
CA PHE A 92 -8.37 -9.13 9.39
C PHE A 92 -8.31 -10.07 8.18
N ALA A 93 -7.59 -11.19 8.27
CA ALA A 93 -7.53 -12.21 7.23
C ALA A 93 -8.89 -12.92 7.02
N LYS A 94 -9.78 -12.95 8.02
CA LYS A 94 -11.16 -13.45 7.88
C LYS A 94 -12.10 -12.47 7.17
N PHE A 95 -11.75 -11.18 7.11
CA PHE A 95 -12.46 -10.19 6.30
C PHE A 95 -11.91 -10.10 4.87
N ASP A 96 -10.86 -10.85 4.57
CA ASP A 96 -10.39 -11.05 3.21
C ASP A 96 -11.36 -12.01 2.51
N PHE A 97 -11.99 -11.55 1.42
CA PHE A 97 -12.96 -12.31 0.65
C PHE A 97 -12.43 -13.65 0.10
N HIS A 98 -11.12 -13.91 0.17
CA HIS A 98 -10.50 -15.13 -0.35
C HIS A 98 -9.88 -16.03 0.73
N ASN A 99 -10.15 -15.79 2.02
CA ASN A 99 -9.69 -16.67 3.12
C ASN A 99 -8.18 -16.99 3.07
N GLY A 100 -7.32 -16.05 2.69
CA GLY A 100 -5.88 -16.31 2.59
C GLY A 100 -5.40 -16.92 1.26
N GLN A 101 -6.27 -17.11 0.27
CA GLN A 101 -5.90 -17.71 -1.01
C GLN A 101 -5.26 -16.70 -1.97
N SER A 102 -4.20 -17.13 -2.65
CA SER A 102 -3.50 -16.36 -3.70
C SER A 102 -3.09 -17.29 -4.87
N PRO A 103 -3.17 -16.85 -6.13
CA PRO A 103 -2.78 -17.63 -7.30
C PRO A 103 -1.28 -17.92 -7.32
N VAL A 104 -0.93 -19.08 -7.85
CA VAL A 104 0.45 -19.58 -7.82
C VAL A 104 1.03 -19.64 -9.23
N ILE A 105 2.23 -19.09 -9.39
CA ILE A 105 3.09 -19.41 -10.54
C ILE A 105 4.03 -20.52 -10.12
N LYS A 106 4.03 -21.64 -10.86
CA LYS A 106 5.02 -22.69 -10.70
C LYS A 106 6.08 -22.59 -11.79
N ALA A 107 7.34 -22.42 -11.41
CA ALA A 107 8.44 -22.59 -12.35
C ALA A 107 8.77 -24.07 -12.50
N ILE A 108 8.66 -24.58 -13.73
CA ILE A 108 8.93 -25.98 -14.10
C ILE A 108 10.43 -26.25 -13.99
N THR A 109 11.28 -25.30 -14.38
CA THR A 109 12.75 -25.43 -14.36
C THR A 109 13.29 -25.80 -12.98
N VAL A 110 12.71 -25.24 -11.93
CA VAL A 110 13.10 -25.50 -10.53
C VAL A 110 12.08 -26.34 -9.77
N ASN A 111 10.96 -26.71 -10.42
CA ASN A 111 9.81 -27.39 -9.82
C ASN A 111 9.29 -26.74 -8.52
N LYS A 112 9.29 -25.40 -8.44
CA LYS A 112 8.86 -24.63 -7.25
C LYS A 112 7.67 -23.74 -7.53
N ARG A 113 6.83 -23.60 -6.50
CA ARG A 113 5.62 -22.78 -6.46
C ARG A 113 5.93 -21.43 -5.84
N PHE A 114 5.54 -20.36 -6.50
CA PHE A 114 5.62 -19.00 -6.00
C PHE A 114 4.20 -18.53 -5.74
N ALA A 115 3.84 -18.31 -4.47
CA ALA A 115 2.58 -17.66 -4.13
C ALA A 115 2.70 -16.20 -4.57
N ILE A 116 2.02 -15.87 -5.66
CA ILE A 116 2.02 -14.52 -6.18
C ILE A 116 0.69 -13.93 -5.76
N VAL A 117 0.74 -12.67 -5.38
CA VAL A 117 -0.35 -11.70 -5.41
C VAL A 117 -0.50 -10.95 -4.10
N ARG A 118 -0.58 -11.55 -2.90
CA ARG A 118 -0.71 -10.70 -1.68
C ARG A 118 0.54 -9.92 -1.29
N ALA A 119 1.71 -10.57 -1.27
CA ALA A 119 2.93 -9.92 -0.81
C ALA A 119 3.59 -9.02 -1.89
N CYS A 120 3.38 -9.36 -3.16
CA CYS A 120 4.01 -8.67 -4.29
C CYS A 120 3.15 -7.57 -4.91
N THR A 121 1.81 -7.61 -4.74
CA THR A 121 0.96 -6.53 -5.23
C THR A 121 0.85 -5.46 -4.18
N ALA A 122 1.24 -4.24 -4.53
CA ALA A 122 1.15 -3.08 -3.66
C ALA A 122 -0.31 -2.63 -3.46
N MET A 123 -1.29 -3.54 -3.43
CA MET A 123 -2.72 -3.24 -3.38
C MET A 123 -3.10 -2.46 -2.12
N GLN A 124 -2.56 -2.83 -0.95
CA GLN A 124 -2.78 -2.11 0.30
C GLN A 124 -2.22 -0.68 0.25
N ALA A 125 -1.01 -0.53 -0.27
CA ALA A 125 -0.39 0.79 -0.46
C ALA A 125 -1.16 1.62 -1.50
N GLY A 126 -1.66 0.99 -2.57
CA GLY A 126 -2.47 1.63 -3.59
C GLY A 126 -3.83 2.12 -3.08
N ALA A 127 -4.52 1.32 -2.27
CA ALA A 127 -5.77 1.72 -1.62
C ALA A 127 -5.55 2.91 -0.68
N LEU A 128 -4.47 2.89 0.10
CA LEU A 128 -4.06 4.00 0.96
C LEU A 128 -3.80 5.28 0.14
N LEU A 129 -3.07 5.18 -0.97
CA LEU A 129 -2.80 6.32 -1.86
C LEU A 129 -4.07 6.89 -2.48
N MET A 130 -5.02 6.05 -2.91
CA MET A 130 -6.31 6.51 -3.43
C MET A 130 -7.14 7.20 -2.34
N ALA A 131 -7.20 6.63 -1.15
CA ALA A 131 -7.86 7.25 0.00
C ALA A 131 -7.25 8.61 0.34
N LEU A 132 -5.92 8.73 0.30
CA LEU A 132 -5.20 9.99 0.48
C LEU A 132 -5.59 11.03 -0.59
N ILE A 133 -5.57 10.67 -1.88
CA ILE A 133 -5.98 11.57 -2.98
C ILE A 133 -7.41 12.10 -2.78
N ILE A 134 -8.33 11.25 -2.32
CA ILE A 134 -9.72 11.64 -2.08
C ILE A 134 -9.82 12.69 -0.97
N VAL A 135 -9.08 12.50 0.11
CA VAL A 135 -9.17 13.35 1.31
C VAL A 135 -8.34 14.64 1.18
N THR A 136 -7.27 14.64 0.39
CA THR A 136 -6.48 15.83 0.07
C THR A 136 -7.35 16.87 -0.66
N PRO A 137 -7.34 18.15 -0.27
CA PRO A 137 -8.07 19.19 -0.96
C PRO A 137 -7.37 19.54 -2.28
N ALA A 138 -8.03 19.19 -3.38
CA ALA A 138 -7.60 19.46 -4.75
C ALA A 138 -8.84 19.59 -5.62
N LYS A 139 -8.71 20.12 -6.85
CA LYS A 139 -9.84 20.18 -7.79
C LYS A 139 -10.31 18.75 -8.11
N PRO A 140 -11.63 18.50 -8.23
CA PRO A 140 -12.14 17.15 -8.49
C PRO A 140 -11.52 16.49 -9.73
N TRP A 141 -11.28 17.27 -10.78
CA TRP A 141 -10.66 16.78 -12.01
C TRP A 141 -9.20 16.35 -11.82
N ASP A 142 -8.45 17.08 -10.99
CA ASP A 142 -7.05 16.75 -10.67
C ASP A 142 -6.98 15.48 -9.82
N LYS A 143 -7.95 15.27 -8.92
CA LYS A 143 -8.10 14.01 -8.17
C LYS A 143 -8.40 12.82 -9.08
N VAL A 144 -9.29 12.97 -10.05
CA VAL A 144 -9.61 11.91 -11.02
C VAL A 144 -8.37 11.55 -11.83
N LYS A 145 -7.65 12.55 -12.35
CA LYS A 145 -6.38 12.33 -13.05
C LYS A 145 -5.37 11.61 -12.17
N ALA A 146 -5.11 12.12 -10.97
CA ALA A 146 -4.17 11.52 -10.03
C ALA A 146 -4.53 10.07 -9.71
N THR A 147 -5.81 9.78 -9.51
CA THR A 147 -6.31 8.41 -9.26
C THR A 147 -6.05 7.50 -10.47
N SER A 148 -6.37 7.94 -11.69
CA SER A 148 -6.13 7.17 -12.91
C SER A 148 -4.64 6.90 -13.15
N PHE A 149 -3.78 7.90 -12.97
CA PHE A 149 -2.32 7.73 -13.06
C PHE A 149 -1.80 6.78 -11.99
N THR A 150 -2.32 6.87 -10.76
CA THR A 150 -1.96 5.98 -9.66
C THR A 150 -2.35 4.54 -9.97
N ILE A 151 -3.56 4.29 -10.48
CA ILE A 151 -3.99 2.95 -10.90
C ILE A 151 -3.07 2.41 -12.01
N LEU A 152 -2.81 3.20 -13.05
CA LEU A 152 -1.95 2.77 -14.16
C LEU A 152 -0.54 2.43 -13.68
N ALA A 153 0.06 3.29 -12.84
CA ALA A 153 1.38 3.06 -12.31
C ALA A 153 1.41 1.88 -11.32
N LEU A 154 0.38 1.67 -10.50
CA LEU A 154 0.25 0.47 -9.64
C LEU A 154 0.23 -0.80 -10.47
N VAL A 155 -0.56 -0.83 -11.53
CA VAL A 155 -0.64 -1.96 -12.46
C VAL A 155 0.73 -2.24 -13.09
N LEU A 156 1.37 -1.24 -13.68
CA LEU A 156 2.69 -1.39 -14.33
C LEU A 156 3.79 -1.84 -13.36
N THR A 157 3.86 -1.20 -12.20
CA THR A 157 4.89 -1.50 -11.18
C THR A 157 4.68 -2.88 -10.56
N ASN A 158 3.43 -3.31 -10.33
CA ASN A 158 3.14 -4.65 -9.83
C ASN A 158 3.59 -5.73 -10.81
N PHE A 159 3.37 -5.54 -12.12
CA PHE A 159 3.85 -6.47 -13.15
C PHE A 159 5.38 -6.61 -13.10
N LEU A 160 6.08 -5.47 -13.12
CA LEU A 160 7.53 -5.43 -13.13
C LEU A 160 8.12 -6.05 -11.86
N ARG A 161 7.54 -5.73 -10.69
CA ARG A 161 7.97 -6.23 -9.40
C ARG A 161 7.85 -7.74 -9.32
N ILE A 162 6.72 -8.29 -9.74
CA ILE A 162 6.50 -9.75 -9.73
C ILE A 162 7.48 -10.44 -10.69
N ALA A 163 7.61 -9.94 -11.91
CA ALA A 163 8.53 -10.51 -12.90
C ALA A 163 9.99 -10.49 -12.39
N LEU A 164 10.41 -9.39 -11.77
CA LEU A 164 11.76 -9.23 -11.21
C LEU A 164 12.01 -10.20 -10.05
N ILE A 165 11.08 -10.29 -9.09
CA ILE A 165 11.22 -11.18 -7.92
C ILE A 165 11.29 -12.65 -8.35
N VAL A 166 10.37 -13.08 -9.22
CA VAL A 166 10.34 -14.47 -9.71
C VAL A 166 11.57 -14.75 -10.57
N GLY A 167 11.90 -13.87 -11.51
CA GLY A 167 13.06 -14.04 -12.39
C GLY A 167 14.36 -14.14 -11.59
N MET A 168 14.57 -13.25 -10.63
CA MET A 168 15.75 -13.27 -9.77
C MET A 168 15.81 -14.52 -8.91
N THR A 169 14.68 -14.98 -8.37
CA THR A 169 14.64 -16.22 -7.58
C THR A 169 15.05 -17.42 -8.44
N VAL A 170 14.55 -17.50 -9.68
CA VAL A 170 14.93 -18.58 -10.60
C VAL A 170 16.41 -18.50 -10.99
N THR A 171 16.92 -17.31 -11.32
CA THR A 171 18.34 -17.10 -11.65
C THR A 171 19.26 -17.51 -10.48
N LEU A 172 18.94 -17.11 -9.25
CA LEU A 172 19.72 -17.49 -8.06
C LEU A 172 19.71 -19.01 -7.83
N MET A 173 18.62 -19.69 -8.13
CA MET A 173 18.53 -21.14 -8.00
C MET A 173 19.28 -21.89 -9.11
N VAL A 174 19.18 -21.42 -10.36
CA VAL A 174 19.73 -22.12 -11.53
C VAL A 174 21.21 -21.80 -11.73
N ASP A 175 21.60 -20.52 -11.69
CA ASP A 175 22.95 -20.09 -12.05
C ASP A 175 23.90 -20.07 -10.84
N TYR A 176 23.36 -19.85 -9.64
CA TYR A 176 24.14 -19.77 -8.40
C TYR A 176 23.93 -20.96 -7.45
N GLY A 177 23.06 -21.92 -7.81
CA GLY A 177 22.84 -23.15 -7.05
C GLY A 177 22.27 -22.93 -5.64
N THR A 178 21.63 -21.78 -5.37
CA THR A 178 21.09 -21.47 -4.05
C THR A 178 19.78 -22.22 -3.77
N THR A 179 19.46 -22.42 -2.49
CA THR A 179 18.19 -23.04 -2.08
C THR A 179 17.01 -22.08 -2.35
N TYR A 180 15.82 -22.64 -2.56
CA TYR A 180 14.60 -21.87 -2.79
C TYR A 180 14.36 -20.81 -1.70
N ASP A 181 14.48 -21.18 -0.43
CA ASP A 181 14.20 -20.27 0.69
C ASP A 181 15.19 -19.11 0.72
N ALA A 182 16.47 -19.36 0.43
CA ALA A 182 17.48 -18.31 0.36
C ALA A 182 17.25 -17.40 -0.86
N ALA A 183 17.00 -17.98 -2.04
CA ALA A 183 16.76 -17.22 -3.26
C ALA A 183 15.49 -16.35 -3.16
N TRP A 184 14.43 -16.88 -2.56
CA TRP A 184 13.19 -16.16 -2.31
C TRP A 184 13.39 -15.05 -1.26
N MET A 185 14.05 -15.33 -0.14
CA MET A 185 14.36 -14.32 0.89
C MET A 185 15.11 -13.13 0.30
N TRP A 186 16.15 -13.37 -0.51
CA TRP A 186 16.92 -12.28 -1.13
C TRP A 186 16.10 -11.48 -2.14
N SER A 187 15.35 -12.17 -3.00
CA SER A 187 14.59 -11.52 -4.08
C SER A 187 13.34 -10.79 -3.54
N HIS A 188 12.60 -11.42 -2.64
CA HIS A 188 11.32 -10.93 -2.12
C HIS A 188 11.49 -10.07 -0.86
N ASP A 189 12.17 -10.58 0.17
CA ASP A 189 12.18 -9.92 1.49
C ASP A 189 13.28 -8.86 1.63
N VAL A 190 14.43 -9.07 0.98
CA VAL A 190 15.55 -8.12 1.04
C VAL A 190 15.42 -7.06 -0.04
N LEU A 191 15.25 -7.46 -1.32
CA LEU A 191 15.17 -6.52 -2.44
C LEU A 191 13.77 -5.94 -2.65
N GLY A 192 12.71 -6.66 -2.30
CA GLY A 192 11.35 -6.16 -2.44
C GLY A 192 11.05 -4.93 -1.58
N LYS A 193 11.70 -4.79 -0.41
CA LYS A 193 11.55 -3.63 0.50
C LYS A 193 12.07 -2.32 -0.09
N PRO A 194 13.35 -2.19 -0.50
CA PRO A 194 13.86 -0.96 -1.10
C PRO A 194 13.13 -0.63 -2.40
N ILE A 195 12.81 -1.63 -3.24
CA ILE A 195 12.01 -1.41 -4.46
C ILE A 195 10.64 -0.82 -4.12
N GLY A 196 9.95 -1.37 -3.12
CA GLY A 196 8.67 -0.83 -2.65
C GLY A 196 8.78 0.59 -2.08
N PHE A 197 9.85 0.88 -1.34
CA PHE A 197 10.11 2.22 -0.79
C PHE A 197 10.30 3.27 -1.89
N PHE A 198 11.21 3.03 -2.84
CA PHE A 198 11.44 3.94 -3.96
C PHE A 198 10.22 4.05 -4.87
N GLY A 199 9.48 2.96 -5.06
CA GLY A 199 8.19 2.98 -5.75
C GLY A 199 7.21 3.94 -5.08
N THR A 200 7.04 3.86 -3.76
CA THR A 200 6.14 4.74 -3.00
C THR A 200 6.53 6.22 -3.12
N ILE A 201 7.83 6.53 -3.09
CA ILE A 201 8.34 7.90 -3.32
C ILE A 201 7.98 8.37 -4.73
N LEU A 202 8.21 7.55 -5.75
CA LEU A 202 7.88 7.88 -7.13
C LEU A 202 6.37 8.13 -7.30
N PHE A 203 5.52 7.30 -6.68
CA PHE A 203 4.07 7.52 -6.67
C PHE A 203 3.70 8.87 -6.06
N ALA A 204 4.31 9.22 -4.92
CA ALA A 204 4.06 10.50 -4.28
C ALA A 204 4.41 11.67 -5.20
N PHE A 205 5.57 11.63 -5.85
CA PHE A 205 5.97 12.66 -6.84
C PHE A 205 5.02 12.75 -8.03
N ILE A 206 4.57 11.62 -8.58
CA ILE A 206 3.62 11.61 -9.70
C ILE A 206 2.29 12.27 -9.29
N ILE A 207 1.78 11.96 -8.11
CA ILE A 207 0.52 12.49 -7.58
C ILE A 207 0.64 13.99 -7.33
N GLU A 208 1.73 14.43 -6.68
CA GLU A 208 1.99 15.85 -6.44
C GLU A 208 2.11 16.63 -7.75
N GLY A 209 2.75 16.04 -8.76
CA GLY A 209 2.83 16.59 -10.12
C GLY A 209 1.47 16.80 -10.81
N GLN A 210 0.39 16.19 -10.30
CA GLN A 210 -0.99 16.43 -10.76
C GLN A 210 -1.73 17.52 -9.96
N ASN A 211 -1.01 18.34 -9.17
CA ASN A 211 -1.58 19.35 -8.26
C ASN A 211 -2.44 18.77 -7.12
N VAL A 212 -2.13 17.55 -6.68
CA VAL A 212 -2.74 16.94 -5.49
C VAL A 212 -1.69 16.87 -4.38
N PRO A 213 -1.67 17.82 -3.44
CA PRO A 213 -0.60 17.94 -2.43
C PRO A 213 -0.79 16.95 -1.28
N ILE A 214 -0.55 15.66 -1.55
CA ILE A 214 -0.71 14.60 -0.55
C ILE A 214 0.31 14.73 0.58
N LEU A 215 1.53 15.22 0.32
CA LEU A 215 2.57 15.37 1.36
C LEU A 215 2.17 16.43 2.38
N ASN A 216 1.47 17.48 1.96
CA ASN A 216 0.92 18.48 2.89
C ASN A 216 -0.13 17.87 3.82
N THR A 217 -0.96 16.96 3.31
CA THR A 217 -1.97 16.26 4.11
C THR A 217 -1.30 15.37 5.16
N VAL A 218 -0.26 14.62 4.76
CA VAL A 218 0.52 13.77 5.68
C VAL A 218 1.31 14.60 6.69
N SER A 219 1.93 15.71 6.28
CA SER A 219 2.65 16.62 7.19
C SER A 219 1.74 17.15 8.28
N LEU A 220 0.51 17.56 7.94
CA LEU A 220 -0.48 18.00 8.93
C LEU A 220 -0.84 16.91 9.95
N TRP A 221 -0.81 15.64 9.57
CA TRP A 221 -1.00 14.54 10.51
C TRP A 221 0.17 14.43 11.47
N ILE A 222 1.40 14.46 10.94
CA ILE A 222 2.63 14.40 11.75
C ILE A 222 2.68 15.57 12.72
N ASP A 223 2.43 16.80 12.24
CA ASP A 223 2.49 17.99 13.08
C ASP A 223 1.41 17.96 14.17
N SER A 224 0.18 17.57 13.82
CA SER A 224 -0.92 17.41 14.80
C SER A 224 -0.60 16.37 15.87
N LEU A 225 0.08 15.28 15.48
CA LEU A 225 0.47 14.20 16.38
C LEU A 225 1.63 14.64 17.29
N LEU A 226 2.63 15.35 16.78
CA LEU A 226 3.71 15.93 17.57
C LEU A 226 3.21 16.98 18.56
N ASP A 227 2.29 17.85 18.15
CA ASP A 227 1.63 18.85 19.01
C ASP A 227 0.87 18.18 20.17
N LEU A 228 0.20 17.05 19.90
CA LEU A 228 -0.52 16.30 20.94
C LEU A 228 0.44 15.67 21.96
N PHE A 229 1.60 15.21 21.53
CA PHE A 229 2.63 14.68 22.43
C PHE A 229 3.38 15.76 23.21
N SER A 230 3.62 16.94 22.61
CA SER A 230 4.27 18.07 23.30
C SER A 230 3.36 18.67 24.38
N SER A 231 2.08 18.91 24.06
CA SER A 231 1.07 19.42 25.01
C SER A 231 0.95 18.56 26.27
N LYS A 232 1.01 17.23 26.12
CA LYS A 232 0.95 16.28 27.24
C LYS A 232 2.20 16.32 28.13
N LYS A 233 3.35 16.73 27.58
CA LYS A 233 4.62 16.85 28.31
C LYS A 233 4.67 18.13 29.13
N ASP A 234 4.11 19.23 28.60
CA ASP A 234 4.03 20.52 29.30
C ASP A 234 2.98 20.48 30.41
N SER A 235 1.83 19.85 30.16
CA SER A 235 0.83 19.54 31.19
C SER A 235 1.43 18.79 32.38
N LYS A 236 2.22 17.73 32.13
CA LYS A 236 2.88 16.95 33.21
C LYS A 236 3.93 17.76 33.97
N LYS A 237 4.62 18.70 33.32
CA LYS A 237 5.60 19.58 33.99
C LYS A 237 4.93 20.61 34.90
N GLU A 238 3.77 21.12 34.51
CA GLU A 238 3.01 22.05 35.35
C GLU A 238 2.40 21.37 36.57
N THR A 239 1.88 20.15 36.44
CA THR A 239 1.38 19.38 37.59
C THR A 239 2.51 19.10 38.59
N LYS A 240 3.69 18.71 38.11
CA LYS A 240 4.87 18.41 38.94
C LYS A 240 5.54 19.64 39.58
N LYS A 241 5.16 20.87 39.19
CA LYS A 241 5.59 22.12 39.84
C LYS A 241 4.60 22.61 40.90
N ARG A 242 3.40 22.03 40.95
CA ARG A 242 2.33 22.40 41.89
C ARG A 242 2.21 21.42 43.08
N ASP A 243 2.92 20.29 43.00
CA ASP A 243 3.17 19.35 44.10
C ASP A 243 4.57 19.59 44.69
#